data_AF-A0A9D3XZE0-F1
#
_entry.id   AF-A0A9D3XZE0-F1
#
_cell.length_a   1.000
_cell.length_b   1.000
_cell.length_c   1.000
_cell.angle_alpha   90.00
_cell.angle_beta   90.00
_cell.angle_gamma   90.00
#
_symmetry.space_group_name_H-M   'P 1'
#
loop_
_entity.id
_entity.type
_entity.pdbx_description
1 polymer ?
#
loop_
_entity_poly.entity_id
_entity_poly.type
_entity_poly.pdbx_seq_one_letter_code
_entity_poly.pdbx_strand_id
1 'polypeptide(L)'
;MDAVECVPVHIFDVDTVACIPVHIFDVDTVACIPVHIFDVDTVACIPVHIFDVDAVACIPVHIFDVDTVACIPVHIFDVDAVACIPVHIFDVDTVACIPVHIFDVVIYSALRVW
;
A
#
# COMPACT_ATOMS: atom_id res chain seq x y z
N MET A 1 0.76 6.74 35.69
CA MET A 1 1.72 7.22 34.68
C MET A 1 0.86 7.57 33.50
N ASP A 2 0.43 8.82 33.41
CA ASP A 2 -0.52 9.27 32.41
C ASP A 2 0.11 9.00 31.04
N ALA A 3 -0.53 8.13 30.26
CA ALA A 3 -0.13 7.91 28.88
C ALA A 3 -0.29 9.27 28.20
N VAL A 4 0.84 9.92 27.95
CA VAL A 4 0.84 11.13 27.16
C VAL A 4 0.36 10.69 25.79
N GLU A 5 -0.90 11.01 25.47
CA GLU A 5 -1.50 10.92 24.14
C GLU A 5 -0.81 11.93 23.20
N CYS A 6 0.51 11.85 23.08
CA CYS A 6 1.22 12.52 22.01
C CYS A 6 1.04 11.67 20.77
N VAL A 7 -0.06 11.91 20.07
CA VAL A 7 -0.21 11.52 18.68
C VAL A 7 0.48 12.61 17.85
N PRO A 8 1.70 12.38 17.35
CA PRO A 8 2.35 13.36 16.48
C PRO A 8 1.52 13.51 15.20
N VAL A 9 1.28 14.75 14.79
CA VAL A 9 0.57 15.00 13.52
C VAL A 9 1.44 14.55 12.34
N HIS A 10 2.75 14.75 12.44
CA HIS A 10 3.73 14.42 11.41
C HIS A 10 4.90 13.64 12.01
N ILE A 11 5.34 12.58 11.32
CA ILE A 11 6.56 11.84 11.61
C ILE A 11 7.42 11.79 10.35
N PHE A 12 8.72 12.02 10.51
CA PHE A 12 9.72 12.02 9.45
C PHE A 12 10.83 11.03 9.80
N ASP A 13 11.28 10.25 8.83
CA ASP A 13 12.47 9.39 8.83
C ASP A 13 12.61 8.54 10.11
N VAL A 14 11.82 7.48 10.21
CA VAL A 14 11.84 6.59 11.38
C VAL A 14 11.79 5.12 10.97
N ASP A 15 12.62 4.28 11.60
CA ASP A 15 12.61 2.85 11.28
C ASP A 15 11.27 2.18 11.66
N THR A 16 10.66 2.60 12.77
CA THR A 16 9.44 1.96 13.32
C THR A 16 8.49 2.96 13.96
N VAL A 17 7.19 2.82 13.67
CA VAL A 17 6.11 3.59 14.30
C VAL A 17 5.09 2.68 14.98
N ALA A 18 4.84 2.94 16.27
CA ALA A 18 3.84 2.24 17.08
C ALA A 18 2.72 3.16 17.63
N CYS A 19 2.77 4.47 17.33
CA CYS A 19 1.72 5.45 17.63
C CYS A 19 0.87 5.73 16.38
N ILE A 20 -0.26 6.45 16.48
CA ILE A 20 -1.20 6.65 15.34
C ILE A 20 -1.06 8.07 14.75
N PRO A 21 0.01 8.42 14.01
CA PRO A 21 0.15 9.75 13.44
C PRO A 21 -0.85 10.01 12.30
N VAL A 22 -1.05 11.29 11.98
CA VAL A 22 -1.84 11.64 10.78
C VAL A 22 -1.02 11.41 9.51
N HIS A 23 0.25 11.82 9.51
CA HIS A 23 1.15 11.72 8.36
C HIS A 23 2.49 11.08 8.74
N ILE A 24 2.94 10.11 7.94
CA ILE A 24 4.30 9.54 8.00
C ILE A 24 4.96 9.74 6.64
N PHE A 25 6.15 10.34 6.64
CA PHE A 25 6.84 10.66 5.39
C PHE A 25 7.77 9.57 4.89
N ASP A 26 8.47 8.88 5.79
CA ASP A 26 9.41 7.80 5.47
C ASP A 26 9.49 6.88 6.70
N VAL A 27 9.29 5.57 6.47
CA VAL A 27 9.30 4.56 7.52
C VAL A 27 9.52 3.14 6.98
N ASP A 28 10.47 2.40 7.53
CA ASP A 28 10.69 1.01 7.08
C ASP A 28 9.50 0.10 7.45
N THR A 29 8.97 0.27 8.67
CA THR A 29 7.90 -0.60 9.22
C THR A 29 6.81 0.15 9.98
N VAL A 30 5.56 -0.05 9.56
CA VAL A 30 4.38 0.51 10.23
C VAL A 30 3.52 -0.58 10.87
N ALA A 31 3.41 -0.52 12.20
CA ALA A 31 2.56 -1.39 13.01
C ALA A 31 1.34 -0.65 13.62
N CYS A 32 0.98 0.51 13.06
CA CYS A 32 -0.12 1.36 13.49
C CYS A 32 -1.01 1.79 12.30
N ILE A 33 -2.10 2.52 12.56
CA ILE A 33 -3.08 2.96 11.55
C ILE A 33 -2.96 4.47 11.28
N PRO A 34 -1.97 4.93 10.49
CA PRO A 34 -1.90 6.33 10.09
C PRO A 34 -2.94 6.67 9.03
N VAL A 35 -3.23 7.96 8.85
CA VAL A 35 -4.13 8.41 7.77
C VAL A 35 -3.38 8.40 6.44
N HIS A 36 -2.17 8.94 6.41
CA HIS A 36 -1.33 9.05 5.21
C HIS A 36 0.08 8.52 5.48
N ILE A 37 0.58 7.66 4.58
CA ILE A 37 1.98 7.24 4.51
C ILE A 37 2.51 7.62 3.13
N PHE A 38 3.62 8.35 3.08
CA PHE A 38 4.21 8.77 1.81
C PHE A 38 5.17 7.71 1.25
N ASP A 39 6.03 7.16 2.07
CA ASP A 39 6.98 6.11 1.70
C ASP A 39 7.07 5.08 2.83
N VAL A 40 7.07 3.80 2.48
CA VAL A 40 7.18 2.68 3.42
C VAL A 40 7.58 1.38 2.75
N ASP A 41 8.63 0.72 3.22
CA ASP A 41 8.99 -0.60 2.68
C ASP A 41 7.90 -1.64 2.97
N THR A 42 7.42 -1.69 4.22
CA THR A 42 6.48 -2.72 4.67
C THR A 42 5.37 -2.21 5.58
N VAL A 43 4.13 -2.50 5.19
CA VAL A 43 2.95 -2.19 5.98
C VAL A 43 2.27 -3.46 6.45
N ALA A 44 2.01 -3.54 7.76
CA ALA A 44 1.27 -4.64 8.39
C ALA A 44 -0.06 -4.17 9.00
N CYS A 45 -0.55 -2.98 8.62
CA CYS A 45 -1.69 -2.28 9.21
C CYS A 45 -2.61 -1.64 8.17
N ILE A 46 -3.70 -1.00 8.59
CA ILE A 46 -4.73 -0.48 7.67
C ILE A 46 -4.65 1.05 7.56
N PRO A 47 -3.72 1.63 6.79
CA PRO A 47 -3.74 3.07 6.52
C PRO A 47 -4.84 3.43 5.53
N VAL A 48 -5.26 4.70 5.52
CA VAL A 48 -6.27 5.18 4.56
C VAL A 48 -5.64 5.41 3.19
N HIS A 49 -4.46 6.04 3.16
CA HIS A 49 -3.72 6.36 1.94
C HIS A 49 -2.24 5.97 2.09
N ILE A 50 -1.71 5.25 1.10
CA ILE A 50 -0.29 4.98 0.92
C ILE A 50 0.11 5.53 -0.44
N PHE A 51 1.15 6.36 -0.50
CA PHE A 51 1.63 6.92 -1.76
C PHE A 51 2.63 6.00 -2.46
N ASP A 52 3.61 5.49 -1.73
CA ASP A 52 4.62 4.55 -2.23
C ASP A 52 4.82 3.43 -1.20
N VAL A 53 4.98 2.19 -1.68
CA VAL A 53 5.23 1.02 -0.84
C VAL A 53 5.76 -0.17 -1.63
N ASP A 54 6.86 -0.77 -1.19
CA ASP A 54 7.39 -1.98 -1.84
C ASP A 54 6.45 -3.18 -1.66
N ALA A 55 5.98 -3.40 -0.42
CA ALA A 55 5.19 -4.58 -0.08
C ALA A 55 4.05 -4.29 0.90
N VAL A 56 2.84 -4.66 0.48
CA VAL A 56 1.62 -4.54 1.31
C VAL A 56 1.06 -5.91 1.70
N ALA A 57 1.04 -6.18 3.02
CA ALA A 57 0.47 -7.37 3.64
C ALA A 57 -0.85 -7.09 4.39
N CYS A 58 -1.54 -6.00 4.05
CA CYS A 58 -2.73 -5.49 4.73
C CYS A 58 -3.72 -4.82 3.78
N ILE A 59 -4.84 -4.29 4.30
CA ILE A 59 -5.97 -3.78 3.50
C ILE A 59 -6.04 -2.24 3.58
N PRO A 60 -5.20 -1.49 2.85
CA PRO A 60 -5.36 -0.04 2.74
C PRO A 60 -6.56 0.32 1.85
N VAL A 61 -7.09 1.53 2.02
CA VAL A 61 -8.20 2.01 1.17
C VAL A 61 -7.67 2.45 -0.19
N HIS A 62 -6.60 3.24 -0.22
CA HIS A 62 -5.96 3.70 -1.45
C HIS A 62 -4.45 3.47 -1.41
N ILE A 63 -3.91 2.90 -2.48
CA ILE A 63 -2.47 2.80 -2.76
C ILE A 63 -2.22 3.51 -4.09
N PHE A 64 -1.27 4.45 -4.13
CA PHE A 64 -0.93 5.15 -5.36
C PHE A 64 0.11 4.40 -6.18
N ASP A 65 1.19 3.94 -5.56
CA ASP A 65 2.24 3.14 -6.19
C ASP A 65 2.58 1.95 -5.27
N VAL A 66 2.85 0.79 -5.87
CA VAL A 66 3.26 -0.41 -5.13
C VAL A 66 3.89 -1.45 -6.04
N ASP A 67 5.05 -1.96 -5.66
CA ASP A 67 5.70 -3.05 -6.42
C ASP A 67 4.91 -4.36 -6.29
N THR A 68 4.59 -4.74 -5.05
CA THR A 68 3.97 -6.03 -4.76
C THR A 68 2.80 -5.96 -3.78
N VAL A 69 1.64 -6.46 -4.22
CA VAL A 69 0.45 -6.56 -3.38
C VAL A 69 0.07 -8.02 -3.15
N ALA A 70 0.00 -8.41 -1.88
CA ALA A 70 -0.46 -9.73 -1.44
C ALA A 70 -1.83 -9.71 -0.74
N CYS A 71 -2.53 -8.56 -0.74
CA CYS A 71 -3.75 -8.30 0.05
C CYS A 71 -4.87 -7.62 -0.75
N ILE A 72 -6.00 -7.29 -0.11
CA ILE A 72 -7.21 -6.78 -0.81
C ILE A 72 -7.36 -5.27 -0.56
N PRO A 73 -6.62 -4.38 -1.24
CA PRO A 73 -6.90 -2.95 -1.18
C PRO A 73 -8.17 -2.59 -1.97
N VAL A 74 -8.79 -1.47 -1.63
CA VAL A 74 -9.99 -1.00 -2.36
C VAL A 74 -9.61 -0.37 -3.69
N HIS A 75 -8.61 0.52 -3.69
CA HIS A 75 -8.13 1.21 -4.89
C HIS A 75 -6.59 1.13 -4.97
N ILE A 76 -6.09 0.69 -6.13
CA ILE A 76 -4.67 0.76 -6.51
C ILE A 76 -4.57 1.61 -7.78
N PHE A 77 -3.70 2.63 -7.79
CA PHE A 77 -3.49 3.46 -8.97
C PHE A 77 -2.42 2.89 -9.91
N ASP A 78 -1.27 2.50 -9.39
CA ASP A 78 -0.19 1.85 -10.14
C ASP A 78 0.32 0.64 -9.35
N VAL A 79 0.69 -0.43 -10.06
CA VAL A 79 1.27 -1.63 -9.45
C VAL A 79 2.00 -2.50 -10.46
N ASP A 80 3.21 -2.94 -10.11
CA ASP A 80 3.97 -3.86 -10.96
C ASP A 80 3.39 -5.28 -10.94
N ALA A 81 3.13 -5.81 -9.74
CA ALA A 81 2.67 -7.18 -9.55
C ALA A 81 1.57 -7.33 -8.48
N VAL A 82 0.44 -7.91 -8.91
CA VAL A 82 -0.68 -8.24 -8.02
C VAL A 82 -0.89 -9.75 -7.95
N ALA A 83 -0.95 -10.29 -6.72
CA ALA A 83 -1.25 -11.70 -6.44
C ALA A 83 -2.57 -11.92 -5.68
N CYS A 84 -3.44 -10.90 -5.64
CA CYS A 84 -4.61 -10.78 -4.76
C CYS A 84 -5.80 -10.07 -5.46
N ILE A 85 -6.95 -9.91 -4.78
CA ILE A 85 -8.17 -9.38 -5.42
C ILE A 85 -8.43 -7.94 -4.94
N PRO A 86 -7.84 -6.90 -5.54
CA PRO A 86 -8.26 -5.54 -5.27
C PRO A 86 -9.62 -5.25 -5.92
N VAL A 87 -10.34 -4.26 -5.39
CA VAL A 87 -11.65 -3.87 -5.95
C VAL A 87 -11.44 -3.08 -7.26
N HIS A 88 -10.51 -2.13 -7.26
CA HIS A 88 -10.18 -1.32 -8.43
C HIS A 88 -8.67 -1.22 -8.63
N ILE A 89 -8.21 -1.46 -9.85
CA ILE A 89 -6.84 -1.21 -10.32
C ILE A 89 -6.90 -0.24 -11.51
N PHE A 90 -6.15 0.86 -11.45
CA PHE A 90 -6.06 1.80 -12.58
C PHE A 90 -5.01 1.42 -13.59
N ASP A 91 -3.77 1.16 -13.17
CA ASP A 91 -2.67 0.67 -14.00
C ASP A 91 -2.02 -0.57 -13.34
N VAL A 92 -1.59 -1.52 -14.16
CA VAL A 92 -0.85 -2.69 -13.70
C VAL A 92 -0.08 -3.40 -14.82
N ASP A 93 1.16 -3.75 -14.55
CA ASP A 93 2.01 -4.51 -15.47
C ASP A 93 1.68 -6.01 -15.45
N THR A 94 1.62 -6.63 -14.27
CA THR A 94 1.38 -8.07 -14.15
C THR A 94 0.31 -8.42 -13.13
N VAL A 95 -0.68 -9.21 -13.58
CA VAL A 95 -1.80 -9.67 -12.75
C VAL A 95 -1.85 -11.19 -12.73
N ALA A 96 -1.71 -11.80 -11.56
CA ALA A 96 -1.84 -13.25 -11.36
C ALA A 96 -3.24 -13.66 -10.83
N CYS A 97 -4.19 -12.72 -10.81
CA CYS A 97 -5.47 -12.76 -10.09
C CYS A 97 -6.56 -11.97 -10.85
N ILE A 98 -7.82 -12.04 -10.38
CA ILE A 98 -8.96 -11.35 -11.03
C ILE A 98 -9.47 -10.24 -10.10
N PRO A 99 -9.06 -8.98 -10.30
CA PRO A 99 -9.69 -7.83 -9.63
C PRO A 99 -11.12 -7.62 -10.11
N VAL A 100 -11.91 -6.85 -9.36
CA VAL A 100 -13.31 -6.57 -9.74
C VAL A 100 -13.36 -5.61 -10.94
N HIS A 101 -12.47 -4.63 -11.00
CA HIS A 101 -12.32 -3.68 -12.09
C HIS A 101 -10.85 -3.36 -12.41
N ILE A 102 -10.48 -3.40 -13.69
CA ILE A 102 -9.19 -2.94 -14.24
C ILE A 102 -9.49 -1.87 -15.29
N PHE A 103 -8.73 -0.76 -15.26
CA PHE A 103 -8.82 0.29 -16.28
C PHE A 103 -7.73 0.17 -17.35
N ASP A 104 -6.47 -0.07 -16.97
CA ASP A 104 -5.34 -0.30 -17.87
C ASP A 104 -4.50 -1.52 -17.42
N VAL A 105 -3.94 -2.25 -18.38
CA VAL A 105 -3.13 -3.46 -18.16
C VAL A 105 -2.07 -3.58 -19.25
N VAL A 106 -0.80 -3.60 -18.86
CA VAL A 106 0.33 -3.81 -19.78
C VAL A 106 0.92 -5.21 -19.61
N ILE A 107 0.35 -6.19 -20.30
CA ILE A 107 0.86 -7.58 -20.21
C ILE A 107 2.18 -7.72 -20.97
N TYR A 108 3.31 -7.73 -20.26
CA TYR A 108 4.59 -8.24 -20.78
C TYR A 108 4.53 -9.76 -20.90
N SER A 109 3.80 -10.26 -21.89
CA SER A 109 3.70 -11.69 -22.14
C SER A 109 5.04 -12.22 -22.69
N ALA A 110 5.80 -12.91 -21.83
CA ALA A 110 6.66 -14.01 -22.28
C ALA A 110 5.82 -15.27 -22.63
N LEU A 111 4.49 -15.15 -22.70
CA LEU A 111 3.59 -16.17 -23.20
C LEU A 111 2.93 -15.72 -24.49
N ARG A 112 3.66 -15.94 -25.59
CA ARG A 112 3.03 -16.16 -26.88
C ARG A 112 2.16 -17.42 -26.74
N VAL A 113 0.93 -17.36 -27.26
CA VAL A 113 0.16 -18.45 -27.92
C VAL A 113 -1.08 -19.03 -27.21
N TRP A 114 -2.20 -18.91 -27.97
CA TRP A 114 -3.58 -19.46 -27.95
C TRP A 114 -4.60 -18.94 -26.93
#